data_AF-A0A3C0NR79-F1
#
_entry.id   AF-A0A3C0NR79-F1
#
_cell.length_a   1.000
_cell.length_b   1.000
_cell.length_c   1.000
_cell.angle_alpha   90.00
_cell.angle_beta   90.00
_cell.angle_gamma   90.00
#
_symmetry.space_group_name_H-M   'P 1'
#
loop_
_entity.id
_entity.type
_entity.pdbx_description
1 polymer ?
#
loop_
_entity_poly.entity_id
_entity_poly.type
_entity_poly.pdbx_seq_one_letter_code
_entity_poly.pdbx_strand_id
1 'polypeptide(L)' 'MSIAQNKKAFFDYFIEEKFEAGIVLEGWEVKAIRDNRINLK' A
#
# COMPACT_ATOMS: atom_id res chain seq x y z
N MET A 1 -1.80 10.05 7.74
CA MET A 1 -0.79 10.00 6.68
C MET A 1 -0.97 8.68 5.95
N SER A 2 -1.61 8.69 4.78
CA SER A 2 -1.90 7.47 4.01
C SER A 2 -0.82 7.30 2.95
N ILE A 3 -0.01 6.25 3.08
CA ILE A 3 1.18 6.03 2.24
C ILE A 3 0.80 5.55 0.83
N ALA A 4 -0.14 4.60 0.73
CA ALA A 4 -0.68 4.14 -0.54
C ALA A 4 -2.10 3.59 -0.32
N GLN A 5 -2.98 3.78 -1.30
CA GLN A 5 -4.33 3.19 -1.30
C GLN A 5 -4.61 2.64 -2.70
N ASN A 6 -4.99 1.36 -2.77
CA ASN A 6 -5.41 0.74 -4.02
C ASN A 6 -6.90 1.03 -4.27
N LYS A 7 -7.19 2.17 -4.92
CA LYS A 7 -8.57 2.58 -5.25
C LYS A 7 -9.31 1.56 -6.14
N LYS A 8 -8.57 0.85 -6.99
CA LYS A 8 -9.13 -0.16 -7.89
C LYS A 8 -9.64 -1.37 -7.10
N ALA A 9 -8.89 -1.82 -6.09
CA ALA A 9 -9.32 -2.94 -5.26
C ALA A 9 -10.63 -2.67 -4.50
N PHE A 10 -10.89 -1.43 -4.10
CA PHE A 10 -12.16 -1.04 -3.47
C PHE A 10 -13.35 -0.98 -4.45
N PHE A 11 -13.09 -0.89 -5.76
CA PHE A 11 -14.13 -0.88 -6.79
C PHE A 11 -14.40 -2.28 -7.34
N ASP A 12 -13.34 -3.05 -7.58
CA ASP A 12 -13.44 -4.39 -8.18
C ASP A 12 -13.82 -5.47 -7.16
N TYR A 13 -13.52 -5.28 -5.88
CA TYR A 13 -13.73 -6.28 -4.83
C TYR A 13 -14.48 -5.71 -3.62
N PHE A 14 -15.27 -6.57 -2.97
CA PHE A 14 -15.85 -6.27 -1.67
C PHE A 14 -14.89 -6.72 -0.57
N ILE A 15 -14.45 -5.79 0.27
CA ILE A 15 -13.51 -6.06 1.36
C ILE A 15 -14.33 -6.39 2.60
N GLU A 16 -14.35 -7.66 2.98
CA GLU A 16 -15.05 -8.14 4.18
C GLU A 16 -14.26 -7.84 5.46
N GLU A 17 -12.94 -8.07 5.44
CA GLU A 17 -12.07 -7.89 6.60
C GLU A 17 -10.74 -7.24 6.20
N LYS A 18 -10.16 -6.45 7.11
CA LYS A 18 -8.88 -5.76 6.91
C LYS A 18 -7.85 -6.35 7.86
N PHE A 19 -6.72 -6.78 7.30
CA PHE A 19 -5.59 -7.29 8.06
C PHE A 19 -4.45 -6.29 8.06
N GLU A 20 -3.83 -6.09 9.22
CA GLU A 20 -2.59 -5.32 9.34
C GLU A 20 -1.40 -6.28 9.43
N ALA A 21 -0.41 -6.07 8.56
CA ALA A 21 0.81 -6.84 8.52
C ALA A 21 2.02 -5.92 8.46
N GLY A 22 3.05 -6.22 9.25
CA GLY A 22 4.37 -5.62 9.10
C GLY A 22 5.15 -6.33 8.00
N ILE A 23 5.80 -5.57 7.13
CA ILE A 23 6.70 -6.10 6.10
C ILE A 23 8.10 -5.54 6.32
N VAL A 24 9.11 -6.40 6.20
CA VAL A 24 10.52 -5.97 6.26
C VAL A 24 10.88 -5.44 4.88
N LEU A 25 11.17 -4.14 4.82
CA LEU A 25 11.54 -3.45 3.59
C LEU A 25 13.01 -3.10 3.60
N GLU A 26 13.59 -3.10 2.41
CA GLU A 26 14.95 -2.64 2.20
C GLU A 26 15.01 -1.10 2.22
N GLY A 27 16.16 -0.54 2.61
CA GLY A 27 16.29 0.90 2.86
C GLY A 27 15.96 1.80 1.64
N TRP A 28 16.11 1.28 0.42
CA TRP A 28 15.74 1.99 -0.80
C TRP A 28 14.22 1.98 -1.07
N GLU A 29 13.52 0.92 -0.67
CA GLU A 29 12.06 0.82 -0.77
C GLU A 29 11.39 1.82 0.17
N VAL A 30 11.91 1.95 1.40
CA VAL A 30 11.44 2.95 2.36
C VAL A 30 11.58 4.37 1.80
N LYS A 31 12.66 4.66 1.04
CA LYS A 31 12.82 5.97 0.38
C LYS A 31 11.78 6.18 -0.72
N ALA A 32 11.58 5.21 -1.61
CA ALA A 32 10.59 5.31 -2.68
C ALA A 32 9.16 5.48 -2.15
N ILE A 33 8.84 4.79 -1.04
CA ILE A 33 7.55 4.88 -0.35
C ILE A 33 7.31 6.27 0.22
N ARG A 34 8.33 6.87 0.86
CA ARG A 34 8.27 8.25 1.38
C ARG A 34 8.13 9.28 0.27
N ASP A 35 8.71 9.02 -0.90
CA ASP A 35 8.58 9.85 -2.09
C ASP A 35 7.22 9.68 -2.81
N ASN A 36 6.26 8.96 -2.21
CA ASN A 36 4.94 8.63 -2.80
C ASN A 36 5.01 7.91 -4.16
N ARG A 37 6.14 7.26 -4.48
CA ARG A 37 6.33 6.49 -5.72
C ARG A 37 5.83 5.06 -5.58
N ILE A 38 4.60 4.89 -5.11
CA ILE A 38 3.98 3.58 -4.89
C ILE A 38 2.76 3.46 -5.79
N ASN A 39 2.68 2.38 -6.55
CA ASN A 39 1.49 2.05 -7.32
C ASN A 39 1.05 0.63 -6.98
N LEU A 40 -0.09 0.52 -6.31
CA LEU A 40 -0.77 -0.75 -6.09
C LEU A 40 -1.75 -0.91 -7.25
N LYS A 41 -1.36 -1.70 -8.26
CA LYS A 41 -2.23 -2.05 -9.41
C LYS A 41 -3.24 -3.13 -9.06
#